data_AF-A0A496Q663-F1
#
_entry.id   AF-A0A496Q663-F1
#
_cell.length_a   1.000
_cell.length_b   1.000
_cell.length_c   1.000
_cell.angle_alpha   90.00
_cell.angle_beta   90.00
_cell.angle_gamma   90.00
#
_symmetry.space_group_name_H-M   'P 1'
#
loop_
_entity.id
_entity.type
_entity.pdbx_description
1 polymer ?
#
loop_
_entity_poly.entity_id
_entity_poly.type
_entity_poly.pdbx_seq_one_letter_code
_entity_poly.pdbx_strand_id
1 'polypeptide(L)'
;ELIQEVYGVEYFASDKGYRLEPEWVIVVLALLVYSGDLVLSIPGKKFDATGLPDLAATSIDELVQFKHIERPKEWNLPAIKALFELLGLTPGMAQLITLGKEEPVRQLQKAISELVEKLVLVQQSLQNGLKFWGSDLLTEEKAISLNDRLNKTKTFLESLQAYNTPGKLKNFRYEVQQVKRHQDGLRALSEINSWQELMRDLGPVASYLSEAMIVMPEDHEWVKQAKETRERVLNKIASITNKKISIMNQKSQIQQELVKLKQSYVKTYLAMHTRARLGVNEDRRKVRLLRDERLEKLRKLATIDLMPRQHLTDFQNRLAGLKSCFALTEQDLGESPVCPHCNFRPGIEKPIAPAATVLDHMEMELDKLIEDWTQTLLNNLEDPTIRCNLDLLKPQARKLVDAFLQKRSLPAELDQEFIQALQEVLSGLIKVAVKTDDLRAALLKGGSPATPTELKKRFEEYLNELTKGYESGKVRIVLE
;
A
#
# COMPACT_ATOMS: atom_id res chain seq x y z
N GLU A 1 -40.49 5.33 55.87
CA GLU A 1 -40.06 5.52 57.27
C GLU A 1 -39.58 4.19 57.85
N LEU A 2 -38.79 4.23 58.92
CA LEU A 2 -38.30 3.03 59.60
C LEU A 2 -39.34 2.44 60.56
N ILE A 3 -40.22 3.26 61.12
CA ILE A 3 -41.35 2.86 61.96
C ILE A 3 -42.64 2.96 61.15
N GLN A 4 -43.53 1.99 61.29
CA GLN A 4 -44.81 1.88 60.58
C GLN A 4 -45.91 1.45 61.55
N GLU A 5 -47.09 2.05 61.45
CA GLU A 5 -48.24 1.69 62.27
C GLU A 5 -49.02 0.54 61.62
N VAL A 6 -49.29 -0.52 62.39
CA VAL A 6 -50.09 -1.67 61.99
C VAL A 6 -51.14 -1.92 63.07
N TYR A 7 -52.41 -1.65 62.73
CA TYR A 7 -53.57 -1.80 63.61
C TYR A 7 -53.43 -1.08 64.97
N GLY A 8 -52.93 0.17 64.98
CA GLY A 8 -52.79 0.96 66.20
C GLY A 8 -51.51 0.71 67.00
N VAL A 9 -50.60 -0.11 66.48
CA VAL A 9 -49.30 -0.40 67.12
C VAL A 9 -48.16 -0.11 66.14
N GLU A 10 -47.15 0.61 66.60
CA GLU A 10 -45.97 0.97 65.80
C GLU A 10 -44.94 -0.16 65.80
N TYR A 11 -44.39 -0.47 64.63
CA TYR A 11 -43.36 -1.48 64.45
C TYR A 11 -42.25 -1.04 63.50
N PHE A 12 -41.04 -1.50 63.76
CA PHE A 12 -39.91 -1.32 62.84
C PHE A 12 -40.04 -2.17 61.58
N ALA A 13 -40.01 -1.51 60.42
CA ALA A 13 -39.93 -2.14 59.10
C ALA A 13 -40.88 -3.34 58.95
N SER A 14 -42.16 -3.13 59.31
CA SER A 14 -43.21 -4.16 59.28
C SER A 14 -43.43 -4.75 57.88
N ASP A 15 -43.21 -3.93 56.84
CA ASP A 15 -43.18 -4.31 55.43
C ASP A 15 -42.08 -5.33 55.07
N LYS A 16 -41.01 -5.40 55.86
CA LYS A 16 -39.90 -6.34 55.68
C LYS A 16 -39.97 -7.55 56.62
N GLY A 17 -41.08 -7.70 57.35
CA GLY A 17 -41.30 -8.79 58.29
C GLY A 17 -40.66 -8.60 59.68
N TYR A 18 -40.04 -7.44 59.93
CA TYR A 18 -39.57 -7.08 61.27
C TYR A 18 -40.75 -6.52 62.08
N ARG A 19 -40.85 -6.86 63.37
CA ARG A 19 -41.97 -6.45 64.24
C ARG A 19 -41.48 -6.09 65.63
N LEU A 20 -40.40 -5.31 65.68
CA LEU A 20 -39.89 -4.77 66.93
C LEU A 20 -40.63 -3.48 67.26
N GLU A 21 -41.13 -3.36 68.48
CA GLU A 21 -41.67 -2.12 69.02
C GLU A 21 -40.57 -1.05 69.09
N PRO A 22 -40.90 0.24 68.95
CA PRO A 22 -39.91 1.31 68.84
C PRO A 22 -38.91 1.34 70.00
N GLU A 23 -39.33 1.00 71.22
CA GLU A 23 -38.47 0.94 72.40
C GLU A 23 -37.36 -0.10 72.24
N TRP A 24 -37.67 -1.28 71.69
CA TRP A 24 -36.68 -2.32 71.41
C TRP A 24 -35.76 -1.98 70.25
N VAL A 25 -36.26 -1.20 69.28
CA VAL A 25 -35.42 -0.65 68.21
C VAL A 25 -34.36 0.27 68.80
N ILE A 26 -34.70 1.10 69.78
CA ILE A 26 -33.72 1.96 70.46
C ILE A 26 -32.64 1.12 71.15
N VAL A 27 -32.96 -0.03 71.73
CA VAL A 27 -31.94 -0.92 72.31
C VAL A 27 -30.95 -1.42 71.25
N VAL A 28 -31.45 -1.83 70.08
CA VAL A 28 -30.60 -2.26 68.95
C VAL A 28 -29.78 -1.09 68.40
N LEU A 29 -30.37 0.09 68.26
CA LEU A 29 -29.67 1.29 67.80
C LEU A 29 -28.62 1.74 68.82
N ALA A 30 -28.89 1.65 70.12
CA ALA A 30 -27.93 1.95 71.18
C ALA A 30 -26.75 0.98 71.18
N LEU A 31 -26.97 -0.31 70.89
CA LEU A 31 -25.89 -1.28 70.67
C LEU A 31 -25.02 -0.90 69.47
N LEU A 32 -25.62 -0.42 68.38
CA LEU A 32 -24.88 0.05 67.20
C LEU A 32 -24.15 1.39 67.43
N VAL A 33 -24.70 2.27 68.29
CA VAL A 33 -24.01 3.48 68.75
C VAL A 33 -22.82 3.09 69.64
N TYR A 34 -23.00 2.13 70.54
CA TYR A 34 -21.95 1.59 71.40
C TYR A 34 -20.80 0.94 70.61
N SER A 35 -21.12 0.16 69.58
CA SER A 35 -20.10 -0.46 68.71
C SER A 35 -19.42 0.56 67.78
N GLY A 36 -19.89 1.80 67.76
CA GLY A 36 -19.37 2.85 66.87
C GLY A 36 -19.72 2.60 65.41
N ASP A 37 -20.83 1.89 65.12
CA ASP A 37 -21.33 1.62 63.77
C ASP A 37 -22.46 2.58 63.35
N LEU A 38 -23.03 3.33 64.31
CA LEU A 38 -24.18 4.21 64.09
C LEU A 38 -24.09 5.49 64.93
N VAL A 39 -24.66 6.57 64.40
CA VAL A 39 -24.93 7.82 65.12
C VAL A 39 -26.44 8.03 65.13
N LEU A 40 -27.03 8.07 66.33
CA LEU A 40 -28.46 8.27 66.52
C LEU A 40 -28.73 9.78 66.62
N SER A 41 -29.67 10.30 65.82
CA SER A 41 -30.08 11.71 65.89
C SER A 41 -31.52 11.83 66.38
N ILE A 42 -31.71 12.55 67.49
CA ILE A 42 -33.02 13.00 67.99
C ILE A 42 -33.19 14.51 67.75
N PRO A 43 -34.37 15.11 67.96
CA PRO A 43 -34.52 16.56 67.90
C PRO A 43 -33.56 17.27 68.86
N GLY A 44 -32.66 18.08 68.31
CA GLY A 44 -31.71 18.89 69.10
C GLY A 44 -30.45 18.17 69.60
N LYS A 45 -30.33 16.83 69.48
CA LYS A 45 -29.16 16.08 69.99
C LYS A 45 -28.75 14.92 69.08
N LYS A 46 -27.46 14.59 69.09
CA LYS A 46 -26.88 13.42 68.41
C LYS A 46 -26.05 12.60 69.39
N PHE A 47 -26.09 11.28 69.22
CA PHE A 47 -25.35 10.32 70.03
C PHE A 47 -24.46 9.47 69.13
N ASP A 48 -23.16 9.57 69.33
CA ASP A 48 -22.15 8.68 68.76
C ASP A 48 -21.52 7.82 69.89
N ALA A 49 -20.52 7.01 69.57
CA ALA A 49 -19.86 6.13 70.55
C ALA A 49 -19.29 6.89 71.76
N THR A 50 -19.01 8.20 71.65
CA THR A 50 -18.51 9.04 72.74
C THR A 50 -19.64 9.61 73.61
N GLY A 51 -20.86 9.71 73.06
CA GLY A 51 -22.07 10.19 73.73
C GLY A 51 -22.91 9.10 74.41
N LEU A 52 -22.34 7.91 74.68
CA LEU A 52 -23.07 6.80 75.29
C LEU A 52 -23.64 7.09 76.70
N PRO A 53 -22.91 7.77 77.62
CA PRO A 53 -23.46 8.12 78.93
C PRO A 53 -24.68 9.03 78.81
N ASP A 54 -24.61 9.96 77.85
CA ASP A 54 -25.68 10.89 77.52
C ASP A 54 -26.88 10.18 76.89
N LEU A 55 -26.64 9.18 76.03
CA LEU A 55 -27.67 8.33 75.45
C LEU A 55 -28.41 7.54 76.54
N ALA A 56 -27.67 6.94 77.48
CA ALA A 56 -28.22 6.18 78.60
C ALA A 56 -28.99 7.04 79.61
N ALA A 57 -28.66 8.34 79.71
CA ALA A 57 -29.35 9.30 80.56
C ALA A 57 -30.60 9.94 79.90
N THR A 58 -30.83 9.69 78.61
CA THR A 58 -31.98 10.21 77.87
C THR A 58 -33.18 9.27 78.05
N SER A 59 -34.39 9.83 78.24
CA SER A 59 -35.60 9.01 78.45
C SER A 59 -36.00 8.25 77.19
N ILE A 60 -36.63 7.09 77.35
CA ILE A 60 -37.06 6.28 76.21
C ILE A 60 -38.09 7.03 75.33
N ASP A 61 -38.96 7.83 75.95
CA ASP A 61 -39.97 8.65 75.25
C ASP A 61 -39.32 9.66 74.28
N GLU A 62 -38.16 10.22 74.64
CA GLU A 62 -37.39 11.11 73.76
C GLU A 62 -36.62 10.34 72.68
N LEU A 63 -36.08 9.16 73.02
CA LEU A 63 -35.29 8.36 72.09
C LEU A 63 -36.13 7.74 70.97
N VAL A 64 -37.35 7.31 71.27
CA VAL A 64 -38.29 6.75 70.28
C VAL A 64 -38.65 7.78 69.20
N GLN A 65 -38.60 9.08 69.51
CA GLN A 65 -38.79 10.17 68.55
C GLN A 65 -37.54 10.48 67.70
N PHE A 66 -36.67 9.50 67.45
CA PHE A 66 -35.47 9.71 66.64
C PHE A 66 -35.81 10.18 65.22
N LYS A 67 -35.05 11.16 64.72
CA LYS A 67 -35.26 11.77 63.41
C LYS A 67 -34.71 10.90 62.29
N HIS A 68 -33.45 10.48 62.44
CA HIS A 68 -32.74 9.66 61.48
C HIS A 68 -31.48 9.05 62.10
N ILE A 69 -30.96 8.03 61.43
CA ILE A 69 -29.70 7.37 61.78
C ILE A 69 -28.63 7.75 60.74
N GLU A 70 -27.39 7.97 61.19
CA GLU A 70 -26.23 8.26 60.34
C GLU A 70 -25.13 7.23 60.59
N ARG A 71 -24.22 7.01 59.63
CA ARG A 71 -22.97 6.28 59.91
C ARG A 71 -21.98 7.23 60.62
N PRO A 72 -21.22 6.76 61.62
CA PRO A 72 -20.22 7.56 62.31
C PRO A 72 -19.16 8.04 61.32
N LYS A 73 -18.80 9.32 61.46
CA LYS A 73 -17.93 10.05 60.53
C LYS A 73 -16.45 9.77 60.83
N GLU A 74 -16.08 8.51 60.96
CA GLU A 74 -14.67 8.11 60.97
C GLU A 74 -14.15 7.99 59.54
N TRP A 75 -12.88 8.35 59.35
CA TRP A 75 -12.26 8.25 58.04
C TRP A 75 -12.14 6.78 57.65
N ASN A 76 -12.67 6.42 56.47
CA ASN A 76 -12.39 5.14 55.82
C ASN A 76 -10.97 5.14 55.22
N LEU A 77 -9.97 5.34 56.09
CA LEU A 77 -8.56 5.40 55.75
C LEU A 77 -8.06 4.18 54.97
N PRO A 78 -8.46 2.92 55.32
CA PRO A 78 -8.04 1.75 54.56
C PRO A 78 -8.48 1.83 53.09
N ALA A 79 -9.72 2.23 52.81
CA ALA A 79 -10.22 2.29 51.44
C ALA A 79 -9.68 3.49 50.66
N ILE A 80 -9.46 4.63 51.32
CA ILE A 80 -8.78 5.79 50.71
C ILE A 80 -7.33 5.43 50.36
N LYS A 81 -6.59 4.72 51.24
CA LYS A 81 -5.24 4.22 50.92
C LYS A 81 -5.25 3.29 49.71
N ALA A 82 -6.21 2.36 49.66
CA ALA A 82 -6.37 1.45 48.52
C ALA A 82 -6.70 2.20 47.21
N LEU A 83 -7.43 3.32 47.29
CA LEU A 83 -7.74 4.16 46.13
C LEU A 83 -6.49 4.87 45.60
N PHE A 84 -5.66 5.43 46.47
CA PHE A 84 -4.38 6.02 46.08
C PHE A 84 -3.48 4.98 45.42
N GLU A 85 -3.36 3.80 46.01
CA GLU A 85 -2.59 2.68 45.46
C GLU A 85 -3.09 2.24 44.08
N LEU A 86 -4.41 2.10 43.90
CA LEU A 86 -5.03 1.74 42.63
C LEU A 86 -4.66 2.71 41.50
N LEU A 87 -4.54 3.99 41.82
CA LEU A 87 -4.23 5.06 40.86
C LEU A 87 -2.71 5.29 40.71
N GLY A 88 -1.87 4.46 41.35
CA GLY A 88 -0.41 4.60 41.32
C GLY A 88 0.13 5.75 42.15
N LEU A 89 -0.67 6.31 43.07
CA LEU A 89 -0.27 7.36 44.00
C LEU A 89 0.21 6.76 45.33
N THR A 90 1.04 7.49 46.07
CA THR A 90 1.57 7.00 47.34
C THR A 90 0.48 6.90 48.42
N PRO A 91 0.26 5.74 49.06
CA PRO A 91 -0.80 5.57 50.07
C PRO A 91 -0.66 6.50 51.30
N GLY A 92 0.55 6.97 51.60
CA GLY A 92 0.81 7.93 52.68
C GLY A 92 0.08 9.26 52.52
N MET A 93 -0.26 9.65 51.28
CA MET A 93 -1.06 10.85 51.00
C MET A 93 -2.47 10.79 51.60
N ALA A 94 -3.03 9.60 51.83
CA ALA A 94 -4.31 9.44 52.50
C ALA A 94 -4.31 9.99 53.94
N GLN A 95 -3.17 9.92 54.64
CA GLN A 95 -3.01 10.49 55.99
C GLN A 95 -2.97 12.02 55.96
N LEU A 96 -2.48 12.61 54.88
CA LEU A 96 -2.44 14.07 54.73
C LEU A 96 -3.83 14.68 54.54
N ILE A 97 -4.78 13.89 54.00
CA ILE A 97 -6.17 14.31 53.83
C ILE A 97 -6.88 14.45 55.17
N THR A 98 -6.58 13.59 56.15
CA THR A 98 -7.16 13.69 57.51
C THR A 98 -6.67 14.92 58.26
N LEU A 99 -5.53 15.48 57.86
CA LEU A 99 -4.98 16.76 58.32
C LEU A 99 -5.54 17.97 57.56
N GLY A 100 -6.51 17.78 56.66
CA GLY A 100 -7.16 18.84 55.91
C GLY A 100 -6.37 19.37 54.70
N LYS A 101 -5.28 18.71 54.29
CA LYS A 101 -4.50 19.16 53.13
C LYS A 101 -5.25 18.91 51.83
N GLU A 102 -5.36 19.93 50.97
CA GLU A 102 -6.02 19.82 49.67
C GLU A 102 -5.16 19.15 48.59
N GLU A 103 -3.83 19.26 48.68
CA GLU A 103 -2.91 18.79 47.64
C GLU A 103 -3.09 17.30 47.26
N PRO A 104 -3.16 16.35 48.22
CA PRO A 104 -3.49 14.95 47.90
C PRO A 104 -4.79 14.77 47.11
N VAL A 105 -5.80 15.61 47.38
CA VAL A 105 -7.10 15.53 46.73
C VAL A 105 -7.00 16.04 45.30
N ARG A 106 -6.22 17.10 45.06
CA ARG A 106 -5.95 17.61 43.69
C ARG A 106 -5.21 16.57 42.85
N GLN A 107 -4.19 15.92 43.42
CA GLN A 107 -3.45 14.85 42.72
C GLN A 107 -4.34 13.64 42.42
N LEU A 108 -5.19 13.26 43.36
CA LEU A 108 -6.18 12.20 43.18
C LEU A 108 -7.12 12.53 42.01
N GLN A 109 -7.72 13.72 42.01
CA GLN A 109 -8.65 14.15 40.96
C GLN A 109 -7.96 14.23 39.59
N LYS A 110 -6.72 14.73 39.53
CA LYS A 110 -5.92 14.74 38.30
C LYS A 110 -5.71 13.32 37.75
N ALA A 111 -5.28 12.39 38.59
CA ALA A 111 -5.06 10.99 38.19
C ALA A 111 -6.35 10.32 37.71
N ILE A 112 -7.49 10.61 38.37
CA ILE A 112 -8.81 10.13 37.95
C ILE A 112 -9.15 10.66 36.55
N SER A 113 -9.04 11.98 36.32
CA SER A 113 -9.34 12.58 35.02
C SER A 113 -8.50 11.99 33.89
N GLU A 114 -7.18 11.88 34.08
CA GLU A 114 -6.25 11.31 33.09
C GLU A 114 -6.58 9.84 32.78
N LEU A 115 -6.96 9.04 33.79
CA LEU A 115 -7.33 7.64 33.58
C LEU A 115 -8.69 7.49 32.89
N VAL A 116 -9.68 8.32 33.24
CA VAL A 116 -10.98 8.34 32.57
C VAL A 116 -10.79 8.67 31.09
N GLU A 117 -10.01 9.70 30.76
CA GLU A 117 -9.70 10.06 29.37
C GLU A 117 -9.05 8.88 28.61
N LYS A 118 -8.03 8.24 29.19
CA LYS A 118 -7.39 7.05 28.61
C LYS A 118 -8.38 5.90 28.41
N LEU A 119 -9.26 5.64 29.36
CA LEU A 119 -10.29 4.60 29.25
C LEU A 119 -11.25 4.89 28.09
N VAL A 120 -11.70 6.14 27.94
CA VAL A 120 -12.59 6.52 26.83
C VAL A 120 -11.90 6.31 25.48
N LEU A 121 -10.65 6.77 25.33
CA LEU A 121 -9.90 6.60 24.07
C LEU A 121 -9.70 5.13 23.71
N VAL A 122 -9.37 4.29 24.69
CA VAL A 122 -9.17 2.85 24.47
C VAL A 122 -10.48 2.13 24.17
N GLN A 123 -11.58 2.51 24.83
CA GLN A 123 -12.91 1.99 24.52
C GLN A 123 -13.32 2.30 23.07
N GLN A 124 -13.10 3.54 22.60
CA GLN A 124 -13.36 3.92 21.21
C GLN A 124 -12.50 3.13 20.23
N SER A 125 -11.21 2.96 20.51
CA SER A 125 -10.33 2.13 19.67
C SER A 125 -10.76 0.67 19.63
N LEU A 126 -11.29 0.13 20.74
CA LEU A 126 -11.78 -1.25 20.79
C LEU A 126 -13.07 -1.42 19.98
N GLN A 127 -13.96 -0.42 20.01
CA GLN A 127 -15.18 -0.39 19.19
C GLN A 127 -14.87 -0.33 17.69
N ASN A 128 -13.84 0.40 17.29
CA ASN A 128 -13.41 0.48 15.89
C ASN A 128 -12.74 -0.82 15.38
N GLY A 129 -12.45 -1.76 16.28
CA GLY A 129 -11.79 -3.02 15.98
C GLY A 129 -10.26 -2.91 15.95
N LEU A 130 -9.58 -3.80 16.66
CA LEU A 130 -8.13 -3.91 16.64
C LEU A 130 -7.71 -4.82 15.48
N LYS A 131 -7.32 -4.20 14.36
CA LYS A 131 -6.96 -4.89 13.12
C LYS A 131 -5.46 -4.83 12.84
N PHE A 132 -4.87 -5.98 12.51
CA PHE A 132 -3.49 -6.07 12.07
C PHE A 132 -3.39 -6.92 10.81
N TRP A 133 -2.66 -6.42 9.81
CA TRP A 133 -2.42 -7.12 8.55
C TRP A 133 -3.71 -7.62 7.85
N GLY A 134 -4.79 -6.84 7.96
CA GLY A 134 -6.10 -7.14 7.39
C GLY A 134 -6.96 -8.13 8.18
N SER A 135 -6.55 -8.53 9.39
CA SER A 135 -7.28 -9.47 10.25
C SER A 135 -7.60 -8.87 11.62
N ASP A 136 -8.78 -9.22 12.15
CA ASP A 136 -9.17 -8.86 13.52
C ASP A 136 -8.37 -9.67 14.54
N LEU A 137 -7.83 -8.99 15.56
CA LEU A 137 -6.96 -9.60 16.57
C LEU A 137 -7.71 -10.21 17.75
N LEU A 138 -8.95 -9.77 17.95
CA LEU A 138 -9.79 -10.18 19.07
C LEU A 138 -11.06 -10.81 18.52
N THR A 139 -11.51 -11.87 19.19
CA THR A 139 -12.87 -12.36 19.01
C THR A 139 -13.87 -11.35 19.56
N GLU A 140 -15.07 -11.34 19.00
CA GLU A 140 -16.15 -10.45 19.44
C GLU A 140 -16.44 -10.61 20.95
N GLU A 141 -16.49 -11.86 21.43
CA GLU A 141 -16.67 -12.18 22.86
C GLU A 141 -15.59 -11.54 23.74
N LYS A 142 -14.32 -11.61 23.30
CA LYS A 142 -13.20 -11.06 24.06
C LYS A 142 -13.25 -9.53 24.08
N ALA A 143 -13.60 -8.91 22.95
CA ALA A 143 -13.77 -7.47 22.85
C ALA A 143 -14.89 -6.97 23.76
N ILE A 144 -16.05 -7.65 23.78
CA ILE A 144 -17.17 -7.34 24.67
C ILE A 144 -16.74 -7.46 26.15
N SER A 145 -16.07 -8.56 26.52
CA SER A 145 -15.58 -8.78 27.88
C SER A 145 -14.59 -7.70 28.34
N LEU A 146 -13.67 -7.30 27.47
CA LEU A 146 -12.73 -6.21 27.76
C LEU A 146 -13.47 -4.88 27.91
N ASN A 147 -14.39 -4.56 27.00
CA ASN A 147 -15.16 -3.32 27.05
C ASN A 147 -15.98 -3.20 28.35
N ASP A 148 -16.59 -4.29 28.82
CA ASP A 148 -17.32 -4.34 30.09
C ASP A 148 -16.40 -4.05 31.29
N ARG A 149 -15.20 -4.67 31.34
CA ARG A 149 -14.19 -4.42 32.39
C ARG A 149 -13.72 -2.95 32.40
N LEU A 150 -13.49 -2.37 31.22
CA LEU A 150 -13.13 -0.96 31.09
C LEU A 150 -14.29 -0.05 31.53
N ASN A 151 -15.52 -0.35 31.12
CA ASN A 151 -16.69 0.46 31.43
C ASN A 151 -16.99 0.48 32.93
N LYS A 152 -16.96 -0.69 33.59
CA LYS A 152 -17.11 -0.79 35.05
C LYS A 152 -16.09 0.06 35.81
N THR A 153 -14.85 0.08 35.33
CA THR A 153 -13.77 0.88 35.93
C THR A 153 -13.96 2.37 35.65
N LYS A 154 -14.32 2.74 34.43
CA LYS A 154 -14.64 4.12 34.05
C LYS A 154 -15.77 4.69 34.93
N THR A 155 -16.91 4.00 35.02
CA THR A 155 -18.05 4.46 35.84
C THR A 155 -17.69 4.59 37.31
N PHE A 156 -16.86 3.68 37.85
CA PHE A 156 -16.33 3.83 39.20
C PHE A 156 -15.49 5.10 39.34
N LEU A 157 -14.51 5.33 38.45
CA LEU A 157 -13.66 6.51 38.49
C LEU A 157 -14.45 7.83 38.31
N GLU A 158 -15.45 7.85 37.44
CA GLU A 158 -16.36 8.99 37.27
C GLU A 158 -17.13 9.29 38.56
N SER A 159 -17.59 8.25 39.27
CA SER A 159 -18.23 8.42 40.58
C SER A 159 -17.32 9.05 41.63
N LEU A 160 -15.99 8.96 41.45
CA LEU A 160 -15.02 9.53 42.37
C LEU A 160 -14.83 11.04 42.20
N GLN A 161 -15.32 11.63 41.11
CA GLN A 161 -15.23 13.07 40.87
C GLN A 161 -16.01 13.90 41.92
N ALA A 162 -17.00 13.29 42.57
CA ALA A 162 -17.72 13.90 43.68
C ALA A 162 -16.82 14.16 44.92
N TYR A 163 -15.72 13.41 45.09
CA TYR A 163 -14.82 13.51 46.25
C TYR A 163 -13.67 14.50 45.99
N ASN A 164 -14.01 15.75 45.67
CA ASN A 164 -13.04 16.77 45.24
C ASN A 164 -12.52 17.69 46.35
N THR A 165 -12.84 17.42 47.62
CA THR A 165 -12.28 18.14 48.79
C THR A 165 -12.02 17.15 49.93
N PRO A 166 -11.14 17.46 50.91
CA PRO A 166 -10.94 16.60 52.08
C PRO A 166 -12.25 16.31 52.83
N GLY A 167 -13.10 17.33 53.01
CA GLY A 167 -14.40 17.17 53.67
C GLY A 167 -15.35 16.22 52.93
N LYS A 168 -15.35 16.23 51.59
CA LYS A 168 -16.15 15.27 50.80
C LYS A 168 -15.56 13.86 50.85
N LEU A 169 -14.23 13.71 50.81
CA LEU A 169 -13.55 12.43 50.98
C LEU A 169 -13.78 11.78 52.34
N LYS A 170 -14.10 12.57 53.38
CA LYS A 170 -14.52 12.02 54.68
C LYS A 170 -15.75 11.11 54.57
N ASN A 171 -16.62 11.36 53.58
CA ASN A 171 -17.83 10.57 53.31
C ASN A 171 -17.58 9.46 52.27
N PHE A 172 -16.34 9.00 52.09
CA PHE A 172 -16.00 7.97 51.11
C PHE A 172 -16.70 6.63 51.41
N ARG A 173 -17.66 6.28 50.56
CA ARG A 173 -18.60 5.17 50.80
C ARG A 173 -18.11 3.78 50.37
N TYR A 174 -16.98 3.69 49.68
CA TYR A 174 -16.51 2.42 49.11
C TYR A 174 -15.61 1.65 50.06
N GLU A 175 -15.73 0.34 50.04
CA GLU A 175 -14.86 -0.57 50.78
C GLU A 175 -13.56 -0.88 50.03
N VAL A 176 -12.53 -1.31 50.76
CA VAL A 176 -11.22 -1.70 50.18
C VAL A 176 -11.39 -2.72 49.04
N GLN A 177 -12.25 -3.72 49.21
CA GLN A 177 -12.47 -4.74 48.20
C GLN A 177 -13.18 -4.19 46.96
N GLN A 178 -14.12 -3.27 47.13
CA GLN A 178 -14.79 -2.61 46.01
C GLN A 178 -13.80 -1.80 45.18
N VAL A 179 -12.88 -1.08 45.83
CA VAL A 179 -11.79 -0.36 45.15
C VAL A 179 -10.85 -1.33 44.43
N LYS A 180 -10.38 -2.38 45.09
CA LYS A 180 -9.41 -3.34 44.53
C LYS A 180 -9.95 -4.12 43.32
N ARG A 181 -11.26 -4.37 43.23
CA ARG A 181 -11.88 -5.04 42.07
C ARG A 181 -11.62 -4.31 40.76
N HIS A 182 -11.41 -3.00 40.79
CA HIS A 182 -11.13 -2.21 39.59
C HIS A 182 -9.69 -2.35 39.07
N GLN A 183 -8.80 -3.01 39.81
CA GLN A 183 -7.46 -3.34 39.31
C GLN A 183 -7.53 -4.20 38.04
N ASP A 184 -8.57 -5.02 37.91
CA ASP A 184 -8.75 -5.86 36.73
C ASP A 184 -9.03 -5.06 35.46
N GLY A 185 -9.80 -3.97 35.54
CA GLY A 185 -10.02 -3.07 34.42
C GLY A 185 -8.79 -2.24 34.05
N LEU A 186 -7.98 -1.83 35.03
CA LEU A 186 -6.70 -1.17 34.77
C LEU A 186 -5.67 -2.12 34.13
N ARG A 187 -5.68 -3.41 34.49
CA ARG A 187 -4.89 -4.44 33.78
C ARG A 187 -5.37 -4.61 32.34
N ALA A 188 -6.69 -4.66 32.10
CA ALA A 188 -7.24 -4.70 30.75
C ALA A 188 -6.81 -3.49 29.91
N LEU A 189 -6.83 -2.29 30.50
CA LEU A 189 -6.35 -1.07 29.85
C LEU A 189 -4.87 -1.19 29.44
N SER A 190 -4.02 -1.68 30.35
CA SER A 190 -2.61 -1.89 30.06
C SER A 190 -2.37 -2.95 28.98
N GLU A 191 -3.13 -4.05 28.99
CA GLU A 191 -3.06 -5.10 27.95
C GLU A 191 -3.39 -4.52 26.58
N ILE A 192 -4.49 -3.77 26.44
CA ILE A 192 -4.90 -3.19 25.15
C ILE A 192 -3.88 -2.17 24.65
N ASN A 193 -3.37 -1.28 25.52
CA ASN A 193 -2.32 -0.33 25.14
C ASN A 193 -1.07 -1.04 24.61
N SER A 194 -0.66 -2.14 25.24
CA SER A 194 0.50 -2.92 24.78
C SER A 194 0.27 -3.57 23.42
N TRP A 195 -0.96 -3.99 23.11
CA TRP A 195 -1.32 -4.50 21.78
C TRP A 195 -1.33 -3.39 20.73
N GLN A 196 -1.88 -2.22 21.04
CA GLN A 196 -1.85 -1.06 20.16
C GLN A 196 -0.41 -0.62 19.84
N GLU A 197 0.48 -0.65 20.84
CA GLU A 197 1.90 -0.37 20.64
C GLU A 197 2.57 -1.42 19.75
N LEU A 198 2.32 -2.71 19.99
CA LEU A 198 2.81 -3.78 19.14
C LEU A 198 2.38 -3.59 17.67
N MET A 199 1.10 -3.24 17.45
CA MET A 199 0.56 -3.01 16.11
C MET A 199 1.18 -1.80 15.44
N ARG A 200 1.34 -0.69 16.17
CA ARG A 200 1.99 0.52 15.68
C ARG A 200 3.42 0.24 15.22
N ASP A 201 4.15 -0.60 15.95
CA ASP A 201 5.54 -0.88 15.65
C ASP A 201 5.72 -1.86 14.49
N LEU A 202 4.83 -2.85 14.37
CA LEU A 202 4.87 -3.85 13.28
C LEU A 202 4.15 -3.38 12.00
N GLY A 203 3.24 -2.42 12.12
CA GLY A 203 2.36 -1.93 11.06
C GLY A 203 3.09 -1.48 9.79
N PRO A 204 4.12 -0.61 9.87
CA PRO A 204 4.83 -0.13 8.68
C PRO A 204 5.45 -1.26 7.84
N VAL A 205 6.09 -2.24 8.50
CA VAL A 205 6.69 -3.38 7.83
C VAL A 205 5.64 -4.33 7.26
N ALA A 206 4.53 -4.56 7.97
CA ALA A 206 3.42 -5.38 7.47
C ALA A 206 2.75 -4.76 6.23
N SER A 207 2.55 -3.43 6.22
CA SER A 207 2.03 -2.70 5.04
C SER A 207 2.98 -2.83 3.86
N TYR A 208 4.27 -2.55 4.08
CA TYR A 208 5.31 -2.70 3.06
C TYR A 208 5.30 -4.11 2.43
N LEU A 209 5.25 -5.16 3.26
CA LEU A 209 5.26 -6.55 2.79
C LEU A 209 3.97 -6.91 2.02
N SER A 210 2.84 -6.31 2.38
CA SER A 210 1.57 -6.52 1.67
C SER A 210 1.62 -5.93 0.27
N GLU A 211 2.15 -4.72 0.13
CA GLU A 211 2.37 -4.09 -1.18
C GLU A 211 3.41 -4.85 -2.00
N ALA A 212 4.52 -5.27 -1.38
CA ALA A 212 5.55 -6.09 -2.00
C ALA A 212 5.00 -7.40 -2.59
N MET A 213 4.05 -8.05 -1.89
CA MET A 213 3.36 -9.25 -2.40
C MET A 213 2.53 -8.97 -3.66
N ILE A 214 1.91 -7.80 -3.79
CA ILE A 214 1.13 -7.41 -4.96
C ILE A 214 2.03 -7.11 -6.17
N VAL A 215 3.23 -6.60 -5.92
CA VAL A 215 4.20 -6.23 -6.96
C VAL A 215 4.86 -7.45 -7.62
N MET A 216 4.97 -8.55 -6.88
CA MET A 216 5.62 -9.79 -7.33
C MET A 216 4.68 -10.69 -8.14
N PRO A 217 5.21 -11.61 -8.96
CA PRO A 217 4.39 -12.64 -9.59
C PRO A 217 3.77 -13.55 -8.53
N GLU A 218 2.48 -13.87 -8.67
CA GLU A 218 1.72 -14.64 -7.67
C GLU A 218 2.30 -16.04 -7.40
N ASP A 219 2.93 -16.62 -8.42
CA ASP A 219 3.54 -17.95 -8.42
C ASP A 219 4.99 -17.97 -7.89
N HIS A 220 5.58 -16.81 -7.61
CA HIS A 220 6.96 -16.70 -7.18
C HIS A 220 7.17 -17.26 -5.75
N GLU A 221 8.26 -17.99 -5.54
CA GLU A 221 8.60 -18.65 -4.25
C GLU A 221 8.60 -17.67 -3.06
N TRP A 222 9.14 -16.46 -3.25
CA TRP A 222 9.08 -15.41 -2.22
C TRP A 222 7.65 -15.05 -1.79
N VAL A 223 6.67 -15.04 -2.71
CA VAL A 223 5.27 -14.75 -2.38
C VAL A 223 4.66 -15.88 -1.55
N LYS A 224 4.98 -17.14 -1.84
CA LYS A 224 4.57 -18.29 -1.03
C LYS A 224 5.14 -18.16 0.38
N GLN A 225 6.45 -17.91 0.50
CA GLN A 225 7.12 -17.67 1.79
C GLN A 225 6.50 -16.50 2.56
N ALA A 226 6.15 -15.41 1.88
CA ALA A 226 5.51 -14.25 2.49
C ALA A 226 4.12 -14.57 3.04
N LYS A 227 3.31 -15.35 2.32
CA LYS A 227 1.99 -15.82 2.77
C LYS A 227 2.10 -16.71 4.01
N GLU A 228 3.01 -17.69 4.00
CA GLU A 228 3.26 -18.56 5.16
C GLU A 228 3.75 -17.77 6.38
N THR A 229 4.63 -16.79 6.16
CA THR A 229 5.13 -15.92 7.23
C THR A 229 3.99 -15.06 7.80
N ARG A 230 3.12 -14.52 6.94
CA ARG A 230 1.93 -13.77 7.36
C ARG A 230 1.02 -14.61 8.25
N GLU A 231 0.67 -15.82 7.84
CA GLU A 231 -0.15 -16.73 8.65
C GLU A 231 0.50 -17.05 10.00
N ARG A 232 1.80 -17.35 9.99
CA ARG A 232 2.56 -17.66 11.21
C ARG A 232 2.59 -16.47 12.17
N VAL A 233 2.79 -15.26 11.67
CA VAL A 233 2.81 -14.04 12.48
C VAL A 233 1.41 -13.73 13.03
N LEU A 234 0.36 -13.86 12.22
CA LEU A 234 -1.02 -13.70 12.70
C LEU A 234 -1.36 -14.69 13.82
N ASN A 235 -0.96 -15.94 13.69
CA ASN A 235 -1.13 -16.95 14.73
C ASN A 235 -0.34 -16.63 16.01
N LYS A 236 0.90 -16.13 15.89
CA LYS A 236 1.68 -15.65 17.05
C LYS A 236 0.97 -14.49 17.75
N ILE A 237 0.48 -13.50 17.02
CA ILE A 237 -0.22 -12.34 17.61
C ILE A 237 -1.53 -12.78 18.26
N ALA A 238 -2.32 -13.65 17.62
CA ALA A 238 -3.52 -14.22 18.21
C ALA A 238 -3.21 -15.00 19.51
N SER A 239 -2.07 -15.67 19.59
CA SER A 239 -1.65 -16.34 20.83
C SER A 239 -1.30 -15.35 21.95
N ILE A 240 -0.70 -14.20 21.61
CA ILE A 240 -0.37 -13.12 22.55
C ILE A 240 -1.64 -12.50 23.12
N THR A 241 -2.63 -12.20 22.27
CA THR A 241 -3.89 -11.57 22.69
C THR A 241 -4.78 -12.52 23.50
N ASN A 242 -4.68 -13.84 23.26
CA ASN A 242 -5.52 -14.84 23.94
C ASN A 242 -4.91 -15.46 25.21
N LYS A 243 -3.58 -15.62 25.32
CA LYS A 243 -2.96 -16.48 26.36
C LYS A 243 -2.07 -15.78 27.41
N LYS A 244 -2.15 -14.45 27.58
CA LYS A 244 -1.31 -13.69 28.55
C LYS A 244 0.19 -14.05 28.47
N ILE A 245 0.69 -14.29 27.25
CA ILE A 245 2.10 -14.59 26.99
C ILE A 245 2.90 -13.29 27.05
N SER A 246 4.16 -13.35 27.52
CA SER A 246 5.05 -12.18 27.57
C SER A 246 5.23 -11.56 26.17
N ILE A 247 4.80 -10.31 26.03
CA ILE A 247 4.76 -9.56 24.76
C ILE A 247 6.17 -9.19 24.28
N MET A 248 7.09 -8.84 25.20
CA MET A 248 8.42 -8.32 24.83
C MET A 248 9.24 -9.31 23.98
N ASN A 249 9.35 -10.57 24.43
CA ASN A 249 10.17 -11.56 23.73
C ASN A 249 9.56 -11.93 22.36
N GLN A 250 8.23 -12.00 22.29
CA GLN A 250 7.51 -12.32 21.05
C GLN A 250 7.58 -11.18 20.04
N LYS A 251 7.47 -9.92 20.48
CA LYS A 251 7.60 -8.73 19.63
C LYS A 251 8.92 -8.72 18.87
N SER A 252 10.04 -8.89 19.56
CA SER A 252 11.37 -8.90 18.93
C SER A 252 11.50 -10.04 17.91
N GLN A 253 10.96 -11.22 18.20
CA GLN A 253 11.02 -12.36 17.28
C GLN A 253 10.20 -12.10 16.01
N ILE A 254 8.97 -11.58 16.16
CA ILE A 254 8.11 -11.22 15.02
C ILE A 254 8.79 -10.14 14.18
N GLN A 255 9.32 -9.09 14.81
CA GLN A 255 10.00 -8.00 14.08
C GLN A 255 11.20 -8.52 13.29
N GLN A 256 12.04 -9.37 13.89
CA GLN A 256 13.18 -9.99 13.19
C GLN A 256 12.73 -10.86 12.01
N GLU A 257 11.65 -11.63 12.16
CA GLU A 257 11.09 -12.47 11.10
C GLU A 257 10.61 -11.62 9.92
N LEU A 258 9.88 -10.53 10.18
CA LEU A 258 9.40 -9.63 9.15
C LEU A 258 10.53 -8.83 8.46
N VAL A 259 11.53 -8.37 9.22
CA VAL A 259 12.69 -7.67 8.66
C VAL A 259 13.50 -8.60 7.74
N LYS A 260 13.70 -9.87 8.14
CA LYS A 260 14.35 -10.87 7.28
C LYS A 260 13.58 -11.11 5.98
N LEU A 261 12.25 -11.19 6.06
CA LEU A 261 11.41 -11.33 4.87
C LEU A 261 11.50 -10.10 3.95
N LYS A 262 11.54 -8.89 4.53
CA LYS A 262 11.76 -7.65 3.77
C LYS A 262 13.13 -7.63 3.10
N GLN A 263 14.18 -8.08 3.78
CA GLN A 263 15.53 -8.16 3.19
C GLN A 263 15.60 -9.17 2.05
N SER A 264 14.94 -10.33 2.17
CA SER A 264 14.88 -11.29 1.06
C SER A 264 14.13 -10.72 -0.14
N TYR A 265 13.04 -9.98 0.10
CA TYR A 265 12.32 -9.25 -0.93
C TYR A 265 13.20 -8.30 -1.72
N VAL A 266 13.92 -7.41 -1.03
CA VAL A 266 14.77 -6.38 -1.64
C VAL A 266 15.79 -7.03 -2.57
N LYS A 267 16.44 -8.11 -2.12
CA LYS A 267 17.41 -8.86 -2.92
C LYS A 267 16.77 -9.50 -4.16
N THR A 268 15.63 -10.16 -3.99
CA THR A 268 14.89 -10.79 -5.09
C THR A 268 14.43 -9.76 -6.12
N TYR A 269 13.85 -8.65 -5.67
CA TYR A 269 13.38 -7.59 -6.54
C TYR A 269 14.53 -6.95 -7.32
N LEU A 270 15.67 -6.66 -6.66
CA LEU A 270 16.86 -6.13 -7.34
C LEU A 270 17.40 -7.07 -8.42
N ALA A 271 17.42 -8.38 -8.16
CA ALA A 271 17.85 -9.35 -9.15
C ALA A 271 16.91 -9.36 -10.38
N MET A 272 15.59 -9.34 -10.16
CA MET A 272 14.60 -9.25 -11.24
C MET A 272 14.72 -7.93 -12.00
N HIS A 273 14.92 -6.81 -11.29
CA HIS A 273 15.09 -5.50 -11.89
C HIS A 273 16.34 -5.42 -12.76
N THR A 274 17.48 -5.88 -12.24
CA THR A 274 18.76 -5.92 -12.97
C THR A 274 18.66 -6.80 -14.21
N ARG A 275 17.89 -7.89 -14.15
CA ARG A 275 17.59 -8.72 -15.32
C ARG A 275 16.69 -8.01 -16.33
N ALA A 276 15.70 -7.23 -15.87
CA ALA A 276 14.68 -6.61 -16.71
C ALA A 276 15.07 -5.25 -17.31
N ARG A 277 16.13 -4.63 -16.82
CA ARG A 277 16.55 -3.26 -17.18
C ARG A 277 17.98 -3.23 -17.69
N LEU A 278 18.25 -2.33 -18.62
CA LEU A 278 19.60 -2.05 -19.09
C LEU A 278 20.35 -1.22 -18.03
N GLY A 279 21.57 -1.64 -17.72
CA GLY A 279 22.52 -0.88 -16.92
C GLY A 279 23.17 0.25 -17.73
N VAL A 280 24.11 0.97 -17.11
CA VAL A 280 24.79 2.12 -17.74
C VAL A 280 25.53 1.71 -19.01
N ASN A 281 26.20 0.55 -19.01
CA ASN A 281 26.98 0.08 -20.15
C ASN A 281 26.07 -0.40 -21.29
N GLU A 282 25.01 -1.11 -20.96
CA GLU A 282 24.03 -1.60 -21.92
C GLU A 282 23.21 -0.45 -22.52
N ASP A 283 22.88 0.58 -21.74
CA ASP A 283 22.21 1.79 -22.25
C ASP A 283 23.10 2.51 -23.29
N ARG A 284 24.40 2.66 -23.00
CA ARG A 284 25.36 3.20 -23.98
C ARG A 284 25.42 2.36 -25.25
N ARG A 285 25.41 1.02 -25.12
CA ARG A 285 25.35 0.11 -26.28
C ARG A 285 24.06 0.29 -27.07
N LYS A 286 22.90 0.36 -26.41
CA LYS A 286 21.62 0.64 -27.05
C LYS A 286 21.63 1.97 -27.81
N VAL A 287 22.17 3.04 -27.21
CA VAL A 287 22.29 4.36 -27.87
C VAL A 287 23.19 4.29 -29.10
N ARG A 288 24.30 3.54 -29.04
CA ARG A 288 25.16 3.29 -30.21
C ARG A 288 24.40 2.52 -31.29
N LEU A 289 23.70 1.45 -30.92
CA LEU A 289 22.93 0.63 -31.86
C LEU A 289 21.81 1.42 -32.53
N LEU A 290 21.15 2.34 -31.83
CA LEU A 290 20.13 3.25 -32.38
C LEU A 290 20.66 4.22 -33.44
N ARG A 291 21.96 4.53 -33.40
CA ARG A 291 22.66 5.43 -34.33
C ARG A 291 23.63 4.68 -35.25
N ASP A 292 23.48 3.36 -35.33
CA ASP A 292 24.39 2.51 -36.10
C ASP A 292 24.21 2.76 -37.59
N GLU A 293 25.32 2.87 -38.32
CA GLU A 293 25.33 3.11 -39.77
C GLU A 293 24.58 2.02 -40.54
N ARG A 294 24.56 0.77 -40.03
CA ARG A 294 23.79 -0.34 -40.62
C ARG A 294 22.29 -0.04 -40.61
N LEU A 295 21.77 0.57 -39.54
CA LEU A 295 20.36 0.98 -39.50
C LEU A 295 20.05 2.08 -40.52
N GLU A 296 20.96 3.04 -40.73
CA GLU A 296 20.80 4.05 -41.78
C GLU A 296 20.79 3.42 -43.18
N LYS A 297 21.65 2.42 -43.41
CA LYS A 297 21.64 1.65 -44.67
C LYS A 297 20.30 0.93 -44.88
N LEU A 298 19.79 0.24 -43.86
CA LEU A 298 18.49 -0.43 -43.94
C LEU A 298 17.35 0.58 -44.17
N ARG A 299 17.37 1.77 -43.55
CA ARG A 299 16.39 2.83 -43.80
C ARG A 299 16.38 3.31 -45.25
N LYS A 300 17.57 3.50 -45.83
CA LYS A 300 17.69 3.86 -47.25
C LYS A 300 17.18 2.75 -48.16
N LEU A 301 17.59 1.50 -47.93
CA LEU A 301 17.13 0.35 -48.69
C LEU A 301 15.61 0.14 -48.55
N ALA A 302 15.04 0.45 -47.39
CA ALA A 302 13.61 0.31 -47.15
C ALA A 302 12.77 1.15 -48.11
N THR A 303 13.33 2.19 -48.75
CA THR A 303 12.63 2.97 -49.79
C THR A 303 12.38 2.19 -51.08
N ILE A 304 13.04 1.05 -51.29
CA ILE A 304 12.78 0.14 -52.41
C ILE A 304 11.56 -0.71 -52.03
N ASP A 305 10.53 -0.74 -52.90
CA ASP A 305 9.23 -1.35 -52.58
C ASP A 305 9.28 -2.86 -52.30
N LEU A 306 10.28 -3.54 -52.87
CA LEU A 306 10.49 -4.97 -52.72
C LEU A 306 11.07 -5.38 -51.35
N MET A 307 11.63 -4.43 -50.59
CA MET A 307 12.34 -4.74 -49.35
C MET A 307 11.39 -5.08 -48.21
N PRO A 308 11.72 -6.03 -47.31
CA PRO A 308 10.84 -6.48 -46.23
C PRO A 308 10.83 -5.47 -45.06
N ARG A 309 10.22 -4.31 -45.28
CA ARG A 309 10.17 -3.16 -44.33
C ARG A 309 9.72 -3.55 -42.92
N GLN A 310 8.84 -4.54 -42.81
CA GLN A 310 8.32 -5.01 -41.52
C GLN A 310 9.44 -5.49 -40.59
N HIS A 311 10.46 -6.19 -41.11
CA HIS A 311 11.56 -6.70 -40.30
C HIS A 311 12.35 -5.56 -39.63
N LEU A 312 12.56 -4.45 -40.35
CA LEU A 312 13.23 -3.27 -39.81
C LEU A 312 12.38 -2.57 -38.74
N THR A 313 11.08 -2.43 -38.99
CA THR A 313 10.14 -1.83 -38.03
C THR A 313 10.08 -2.65 -36.74
N ASP A 314 9.97 -3.97 -36.84
CA ASP A 314 9.93 -4.87 -35.68
C ASP A 314 11.24 -4.82 -34.88
N PHE A 315 12.38 -4.79 -35.56
CA PHE A 315 13.69 -4.58 -34.94
C PHE A 315 13.74 -3.25 -34.16
N GLN A 316 13.35 -2.14 -34.79
CA GLN A 316 13.38 -0.82 -34.16
C GLN A 316 12.44 -0.75 -32.94
N ASN A 317 11.24 -1.30 -33.04
CA ASN A 317 10.28 -1.35 -31.94
C ASN A 317 10.82 -2.17 -30.76
N ARG A 318 11.44 -3.33 -31.03
CA ARG A 318 12.08 -4.15 -29.98
C ARG A 318 13.23 -3.41 -29.31
N LEU A 319 14.06 -2.71 -30.08
CA LEU A 319 15.20 -1.95 -29.54
C LEU A 319 14.71 -0.80 -28.66
N ALA A 320 13.71 -0.06 -29.14
CA ALA A 320 13.08 1.03 -28.40
C ALA A 320 12.46 0.53 -27.08
N GLY A 321 11.80 -0.63 -27.11
CA GLY A 321 11.14 -1.25 -25.95
C GLY A 321 12.05 -1.69 -24.81
N LEU A 322 13.36 -1.85 -25.04
CA LEU A 322 14.32 -2.14 -23.96
C LEU A 322 14.44 -0.95 -22.99
N LYS A 323 14.04 -1.11 -21.74
CA LYS A 323 14.06 -0.02 -20.74
C LYS A 323 15.38 0.01 -19.98
N SER A 324 15.90 1.20 -19.73
CA SER A 324 17.11 1.41 -18.93
C SER A 324 16.73 1.90 -17.52
N CYS A 325 17.42 1.41 -16.50
CA CYS A 325 17.30 1.91 -15.13
C CYS A 325 18.48 1.41 -14.29
N PHE A 326 19.28 2.34 -13.77
CA PHE A 326 20.49 2.05 -13.01
C PHE A 326 20.63 2.96 -11.76
N ALA A 327 19.57 3.72 -11.44
CA ALA A 327 19.52 4.58 -10.26
C ALA A 327 18.98 3.87 -9.00
N LEU A 328 18.40 2.68 -9.16
CA LEU A 328 17.78 1.94 -8.07
C LEU A 328 18.81 1.43 -7.06
N THR A 329 18.57 1.69 -5.78
CA THR A 329 19.38 1.22 -4.66
C THR A 329 18.60 0.34 -3.68
N GLU A 330 19.30 -0.34 -2.77
CA GLU A 330 18.68 -1.05 -1.66
C GLU A 330 17.93 -0.09 -0.71
N GLN A 331 18.42 1.14 -0.55
CA GLN A 331 17.78 2.16 0.29
C GLN A 331 16.43 2.58 -0.29
N ASP A 332 16.36 2.83 -1.60
CA ASP A 332 15.09 3.14 -2.28
C ASP A 332 14.04 2.05 -2.01
N LEU A 333 14.45 0.78 -2.09
CA LEU A 333 13.59 -0.36 -1.78
C LEU A 333 13.34 -0.55 -0.29
N GLY A 334 14.18 0.01 0.57
CA GLY A 334 13.92 0.12 2.00
C GLY A 334 12.69 0.99 2.29
N GLU A 335 12.42 1.99 1.47
CA GLU A 335 11.34 2.96 1.66
C GLU A 335 10.08 2.58 0.85
N SER A 336 10.24 2.11 -0.39
CA SER A 336 9.16 1.76 -1.31
C SER A 336 9.34 0.37 -1.90
N PRO A 337 8.32 -0.50 -1.93
CA PRO A 337 8.44 -1.83 -2.55
C PRO A 337 8.60 -1.77 -4.08
N VAL A 338 8.34 -0.62 -4.70
CA VAL A 338 8.49 -0.43 -6.15
C VAL A 338 9.63 0.54 -6.42
N CYS A 339 10.45 0.23 -7.43
CA CYS A 339 11.48 1.12 -7.94
C CYS A 339 10.88 2.50 -8.28
N PRO A 340 11.28 3.58 -7.57
CA PRO A 340 10.70 4.91 -7.77
C PRO A 340 11.14 5.56 -9.09
N HIS A 341 12.19 5.03 -9.71
CA HIS A 341 12.78 5.61 -10.93
C HIS A 341 12.13 5.11 -12.22
N CYS A 342 11.66 3.85 -12.25
CA CYS A 342 11.07 3.27 -13.46
C CYS A 342 9.77 2.49 -13.24
N ASN A 343 9.24 2.45 -12.01
CA ASN A 343 7.99 1.79 -11.63
C ASN A 343 7.91 0.31 -12.05
N PHE A 344 9.05 -0.39 -12.08
CA PHE A 344 9.10 -1.79 -12.50
C PHE A 344 8.22 -2.68 -11.61
N ARG A 345 7.32 -3.44 -12.22
CA ARG A 345 6.45 -4.39 -11.53
C ARG A 345 6.65 -5.80 -12.10
N PRO A 346 7.42 -6.67 -11.43
CA PRO A 346 7.69 -8.04 -11.89
C PRO A 346 6.43 -8.88 -12.18
N GLY A 347 5.34 -8.66 -11.44
CA GLY A 347 4.08 -9.36 -11.68
C GLY A 347 3.41 -9.03 -13.03
N ILE A 348 3.69 -7.86 -13.59
CA ILE A 348 3.12 -7.36 -14.85
C ILE A 348 4.15 -7.48 -15.98
N GLU A 349 5.35 -6.96 -15.75
CA GLU A 349 6.46 -6.99 -16.71
C GLU A 349 7.22 -8.30 -16.53
N LYS A 350 6.86 -9.33 -17.31
CA LYS A 350 7.52 -10.65 -17.33
C LYS A 350 8.52 -10.74 -18.49
N PRO A 351 9.77 -10.27 -18.34
CA PRO A 351 10.76 -10.37 -19.40
C PRO A 351 11.14 -11.84 -19.63
N ILE A 352 11.02 -12.29 -20.88
CA ILE A 352 11.36 -13.66 -21.30
C ILE A 352 12.86 -13.92 -21.12
N ALA A 353 13.70 -12.93 -21.42
CA ALA A 353 15.15 -13.00 -21.29
C ALA A 353 15.73 -11.75 -20.61
N PRO A 354 16.96 -11.80 -20.09
CA PRO A 354 17.64 -10.62 -19.56
C PRO A 354 17.75 -9.53 -20.64
N ALA A 355 17.53 -8.27 -20.27
CA ALA A 355 17.55 -7.14 -21.20
C ALA A 355 18.91 -7.00 -21.90
N ALA A 356 20.02 -7.25 -21.18
CA ALA A 356 21.36 -7.28 -21.74
C ALA A 356 21.51 -8.37 -22.82
N THR A 357 21.02 -9.58 -22.56
CA THR A 357 21.05 -10.68 -23.52
C THR A 357 20.18 -10.38 -24.74
N VAL A 358 19.01 -9.76 -24.57
CA VAL A 358 18.19 -9.32 -25.71
C VAL A 358 18.98 -8.32 -26.55
N LEU A 359 19.65 -7.35 -25.92
CA LEU A 359 20.49 -6.37 -26.63
C LEU A 359 21.64 -7.03 -27.41
N ASP A 360 22.32 -8.03 -26.83
CA ASP A 360 23.36 -8.80 -27.52
C ASP A 360 22.83 -9.48 -28.80
N HIS A 361 21.67 -10.12 -28.69
CA HIS A 361 21.03 -10.77 -29.84
C HIS A 361 20.61 -9.75 -30.90
N MET A 362 20.21 -8.55 -30.50
CA MET A 362 19.86 -7.49 -31.44
C MET A 362 21.06 -6.96 -32.21
N GLU A 363 22.26 -6.91 -31.60
CA GLU A 363 23.48 -6.54 -32.33
C GLU A 363 23.78 -7.56 -33.45
N MET A 364 23.64 -8.86 -33.18
CA MET A 364 23.80 -9.93 -34.18
C MET A 364 22.68 -9.96 -35.23
N GLU A 365 21.44 -9.71 -34.80
CA GLU A 365 20.27 -9.65 -35.68
C GLU A 365 20.40 -8.52 -36.70
N LEU A 366 21.03 -7.39 -36.32
CA LEU A 366 21.30 -6.29 -37.25
C LEU A 366 22.27 -6.68 -38.37
N ASP A 367 23.33 -7.44 -38.06
CA ASP A 367 24.24 -7.97 -39.07
C ASP A 367 23.50 -8.89 -40.04
N LYS A 368 22.70 -9.81 -39.48
CA LYS A 368 21.90 -10.73 -40.27
C LYS A 368 20.88 -10.00 -41.15
N LEU A 369 20.23 -8.96 -40.66
CA LEU A 369 19.28 -8.16 -41.44
C LEU A 369 19.96 -7.51 -42.65
N ILE A 370 21.17 -6.98 -42.49
CA ILE A 370 21.95 -6.42 -43.60
C ILE A 370 22.29 -7.51 -44.61
N GLU A 371 22.75 -8.67 -44.16
CA GLU A 371 23.08 -9.82 -45.01
C GLU A 371 21.86 -10.30 -45.79
N ASP A 372 20.74 -10.54 -45.12
CA ASP A 372 19.48 -11.02 -45.70
C ASP A 372 18.94 -10.03 -46.75
N TRP A 373 19.01 -8.72 -46.47
CA TRP A 373 18.57 -7.67 -47.40
C TRP A 373 19.52 -7.56 -48.61
N THR A 374 20.82 -7.73 -48.40
CA THR A 374 21.81 -7.78 -49.49
C THR A 374 21.54 -8.98 -50.39
N GLN A 375 21.30 -10.16 -49.83
CA GLN A 375 20.95 -11.36 -50.60
C GLN A 375 19.61 -11.22 -51.31
N THR A 376 18.62 -10.58 -50.68
CA THR A 376 17.33 -10.29 -51.33
C THR A 376 17.54 -9.44 -52.58
N LEU A 377 18.35 -8.38 -52.52
CA LEU A 377 18.66 -7.55 -53.68
C LEU A 377 19.40 -8.35 -54.76
N LEU A 378 20.42 -9.13 -54.39
CA LEU A 378 21.19 -9.94 -55.33
C LEU A 378 20.29 -10.97 -56.04
N ASN A 379 19.49 -11.71 -55.30
CA ASN A 379 18.58 -12.73 -55.85
C ASN A 379 17.57 -12.11 -56.83
N ASN A 380 17.02 -10.93 -56.52
CA ASN A 380 16.10 -10.25 -57.41
C ASN A 380 16.79 -9.66 -58.65
N LEU A 381 18.01 -9.15 -58.53
CA LEU A 381 18.77 -8.64 -59.69
C LEU A 381 19.31 -9.76 -60.59
N GLU A 382 19.61 -10.93 -60.02
CA GLU A 382 20.05 -12.12 -60.76
C GLU A 382 18.88 -12.89 -61.40
N ASP A 383 17.64 -12.57 -61.03
CA ASP A 383 16.45 -13.15 -61.65
C ASP A 383 16.43 -12.88 -63.17
N PRO A 384 16.25 -13.92 -64.01
CA PRO A 384 16.30 -13.76 -65.46
C PRO A 384 15.35 -12.71 -66.04
N THR A 385 14.19 -12.49 -65.40
CA THR A 385 13.19 -11.52 -65.87
C THR A 385 13.60 -10.08 -65.58
N ILE A 386 14.22 -9.85 -64.42
CA ILE A 386 14.73 -8.53 -63.99
C ILE A 386 16.06 -8.21 -64.68
N ARG A 387 16.88 -9.23 -64.97
CA ARG A 387 18.18 -9.04 -65.63
C ARG A 387 18.06 -8.35 -66.99
N CYS A 388 16.98 -8.59 -67.72
CA CYS A 388 16.67 -7.89 -68.97
C CYS A 388 16.45 -6.37 -68.76
N ASN A 389 15.99 -5.94 -67.59
CA ASN A 389 15.80 -4.52 -67.27
C ASN A 389 17.13 -3.77 -67.10
N LEU A 390 18.23 -4.47 -66.83
CA LEU A 390 19.56 -3.86 -66.73
C LEU A 390 19.98 -3.20 -68.06
N ASP A 391 19.54 -3.75 -69.20
CA ASP A 391 19.79 -3.16 -70.52
C ASP A 391 18.98 -1.88 -70.78
N LEU A 392 17.92 -1.66 -69.99
CA LEU A 392 17.04 -0.49 -70.11
C LEU A 392 17.48 0.68 -69.21
N LEU A 393 18.49 0.47 -68.36
CA LEU A 393 19.08 1.52 -67.55
C LEU A 393 20.00 2.44 -68.34
N LYS A 394 20.11 3.68 -67.87
CA LYS A 394 21.17 4.60 -68.32
C LYS A 394 22.56 4.05 -67.97
N PRO A 395 23.60 4.35 -68.77
CA PRO A 395 24.95 3.81 -68.57
C PRO A 395 25.54 4.05 -67.18
N GLN A 396 25.25 5.19 -66.54
CA GLN A 396 25.73 5.51 -65.20
C GLN A 396 25.07 4.61 -64.13
N ALA A 397 23.73 4.52 -64.15
CA ALA A 397 22.98 3.64 -63.24
C ALA A 397 23.37 2.17 -63.41
N ARG A 398 23.53 1.71 -64.67
CA ARG A 398 23.96 0.35 -64.98
C ARG A 398 25.32 0.01 -64.38
N LYS A 399 26.31 0.92 -64.48
CA LYS A 399 27.64 0.72 -63.88
C LYS A 399 27.56 0.52 -62.36
N LEU A 400 26.71 1.27 -61.67
CA LEU A 400 26.54 1.14 -60.21
C LEU A 400 25.95 -0.23 -59.83
N VAL A 401 24.93 -0.69 -60.56
CA VAL A 401 24.29 -2.00 -60.31
C VAL A 401 25.22 -3.15 -60.68
N ASP A 402 25.93 -3.07 -61.81
CA ASP A 402 26.90 -4.09 -62.23
C ASP A 402 28.06 -4.21 -61.23
N ALA A 403 28.55 -3.08 -60.69
CA ALA A 403 29.59 -3.08 -59.65
C ALA A 403 29.09 -3.76 -58.37
N PHE A 404 27.84 -3.53 -57.97
CA PHE A 404 27.22 -4.22 -56.84
C PHE A 404 27.10 -5.73 -57.07
N LEU A 405 26.64 -6.16 -58.25
CA LEU A 405 26.55 -7.58 -58.62
C LEU A 405 27.92 -8.28 -58.63
N GLN A 406 28.98 -7.59 -59.06
CA GLN A 406 30.34 -8.14 -59.02
C GLN A 406 30.88 -8.23 -57.59
N LYS A 407 30.69 -7.19 -56.78
CA LYS A 407 31.23 -7.12 -55.43
C LYS A 407 30.43 -7.95 -54.41
N ARG A 408 29.16 -8.26 -54.73
CA ARG A 408 28.21 -9.01 -53.90
C ARG A 408 28.09 -8.50 -52.45
N SER A 409 28.36 -7.22 -52.25
CA SER A 409 28.32 -6.55 -50.95
C SER A 409 27.87 -5.11 -51.14
N LEU A 410 27.10 -4.59 -50.18
CA LEU A 410 26.62 -3.22 -50.24
C LEU A 410 27.80 -2.22 -50.26
N PRO A 411 27.69 -1.12 -51.02
CA PRO A 411 28.65 -0.02 -50.95
C PRO A 411 28.87 0.50 -49.51
N ALA A 412 30.03 1.11 -49.29
CA ALA A 412 30.35 1.75 -48.01
C ALA A 412 29.34 2.86 -47.70
N GLU A 413 29.08 3.71 -48.69
CA GLU A 413 28.02 4.71 -48.67
C GLU A 413 26.94 4.35 -49.68
N LEU A 414 25.68 4.26 -49.23
CA LEU A 414 24.52 4.15 -50.12
C LEU A 414 24.11 5.56 -50.54
N ASP A 415 24.65 6.01 -51.67
CA ASP A 415 24.26 7.28 -52.28
C ASP A 415 22.86 7.20 -52.91
N GLN A 416 22.30 8.36 -53.22
CA GLN A 416 20.95 8.45 -53.76
C GLN A 416 20.86 7.88 -55.19
N GLU A 417 21.94 8.01 -55.97
CA GLU A 417 22.02 7.50 -57.34
C GLU A 417 21.95 5.97 -57.38
N PHE A 418 22.64 5.27 -56.47
CA PHE A 418 22.58 3.82 -56.35
C PHE A 418 21.19 3.33 -55.93
N ILE A 419 20.58 3.98 -54.93
CA ILE A 419 19.22 3.63 -54.49
C ILE A 419 18.20 3.83 -55.62
N GLN A 420 18.29 4.94 -56.36
CA GLN A 420 17.43 5.19 -57.52
C GLN A 420 17.66 4.16 -58.63
N ALA A 421 18.91 3.78 -58.90
CA ALA A 421 19.22 2.74 -59.87
C ALA A 421 18.59 1.39 -59.48
N LEU A 422 18.65 1.00 -58.19
CA LEU A 422 18.00 -0.21 -57.70
C LEU A 422 16.47 -0.12 -57.81
N GLN A 423 15.86 1.01 -57.42
CA GLN A 423 14.43 1.25 -57.58
C GLN A 423 14.00 1.15 -59.05
N GLU A 424 14.78 1.73 -59.96
CA GLU A 424 14.49 1.75 -61.39
C GLU A 424 14.50 0.33 -61.98
N VAL A 425 15.57 -0.46 -61.75
CA VAL A 425 15.66 -1.85 -62.24
C VAL A 425 14.55 -2.73 -61.69
N LEU A 426 14.27 -2.60 -60.40
CA LEU A 426 13.30 -3.43 -59.67
C LEU A 426 11.85 -2.95 -59.84
N SER A 427 11.61 -1.82 -60.52
CA SER A 427 10.26 -1.30 -60.77
C SER A 427 9.48 -2.04 -61.87
N GLY A 428 10.14 -2.95 -62.58
CA GLY A 428 9.55 -3.66 -63.72
C GLY A 428 9.53 -2.78 -64.98
N LEU A 429 10.71 -2.43 -65.49
CA LEU A 429 10.86 -1.60 -66.69
C LEU A 429 10.25 -2.26 -67.92
N ILE A 430 9.67 -1.44 -68.80
CA ILE A 430 9.00 -1.88 -70.02
C ILE A 430 9.75 -1.31 -71.23
N LYS A 431 10.34 -2.20 -72.02
CA LYS A 431 10.99 -1.82 -73.29
C LYS A 431 9.92 -1.50 -74.34
N VAL A 432 9.99 -0.30 -74.90
CA VAL A 432 9.21 0.10 -76.09
C VAL A 432 10.19 0.35 -77.23
N ALA A 433 10.23 -0.57 -78.19
CA ALA A 433 11.09 -0.43 -79.36
C ALA A 433 10.43 0.50 -80.40
N VAL A 434 11.20 1.47 -80.90
CA VAL A 434 10.79 2.38 -81.97
C VAL A 434 11.71 2.16 -83.16
N LYS A 435 11.17 1.57 -84.22
CA LYS A 435 11.90 1.36 -85.47
C LYS A 435 11.97 2.65 -86.27
N THR A 436 13.10 2.90 -86.92
CA THR A 436 13.29 4.12 -87.74
C THR A 436 12.26 4.30 -88.84
N ASP A 437 11.79 3.21 -89.46
CA ASP A 437 10.81 3.26 -90.54
C ASP A 437 9.41 3.63 -90.02
N ASP A 438 9.02 3.10 -88.87
CA ASP A 438 7.73 3.39 -88.22
C ASP A 438 7.70 4.84 -87.73
N LEU A 439 8.80 5.32 -87.15
CA LEU A 439 8.97 6.72 -86.76
C LEU A 439 8.88 7.65 -87.97
N ARG A 440 9.55 7.30 -89.07
CA ARG A 440 9.52 8.07 -90.32
C ARG A 440 8.10 8.12 -90.90
N ALA A 441 7.40 6.99 -90.92
CA ALA A 441 6.01 6.91 -91.36
C ALA A 441 5.08 7.76 -90.48
N ALA A 442 5.25 7.72 -89.15
CA ALA A 442 4.47 8.51 -88.20
C ALA A 442 4.67 10.02 -88.39
N LEU A 443 5.90 10.49 -88.62
CA LEU A 443 6.19 11.91 -88.86
C LEU A 443 5.65 12.40 -90.22
N LEU A 444 5.57 11.52 -91.22
CA LEU A 444 4.99 11.82 -92.54
C LEU A 444 3.45 11.72 -92.59
N LYS A 445 2.81 11.23 -91.51
CA LYS A 445 1.34 11.08 -91.40
C LYS A 445 0.66 12.45 -91.52
N GLY A 446 -0.09 12.68 -92.60
CA GLY A 446 -0.70 13.98 -92.92
C GLY A 446 0.07 14.83 -93.93
N GLY A 447 1.12 14.29 -94.57
CA GLY A 447 1.80 14.90 -95.71
C GLY A 447 2.96 15.85 -95.35
N SER A 448 3.69 16.26 -96.38
CA SER A 448 4.80 17.23 -96.35
C SER A 448 4.50 18.35 -97.37
N PRO A 449 4.80 19.63 -97.08
CA PRO A 449 5.47 20.16 -95.88
C PRO A 449 4.54 20.29 -94.66
N ALA A 450 5.11 20.31 -93.46
CA ALA A 450 4.38 20.42 -92.19
C ALA A 450 5.00 21.50 -91.28
N THR A 451 4.18 22.14 -90.43
CA THR A 451 4.67 23.13 -89.45
C THR A 451 5.37 22.45 -88.27
N PRO A 452 6.25 23.15 -87.51
CA PRO A 452 6.87 22.59 -86.30
C PRO A 452 5.84 22.08 -85.27
N THR A 453 4.69 22.76 -85.18
CA THR A 453 3.59 22.37 -84.28
C THR A 453 2.94 21.07 -84.73
N GLU A 454 2.72 20.89 -86.04
CA GLU A 454 2.19 19.65 -86.60
C GLU A 454 3.15 18.47 -86.39
N LEU A 455 4.46 18.66 -86.60
CA LEU A 455 5.46 17.60 -86.38
C LEU A 455 5.57 17.19 -84.91
N LYS A 456 5.55 18.15 -83.97
CA LYS A 456 5.52 17.85 -82.52
C LYS A 456 4.28 17.04 -82.15
N LYS A 457 3.11 17.45 -82.64
CA LYS A 457 1.84 16.76 -82.39
C LYS A 457 1.85 15.32 -82.93
N ARG A 458 2.35 15.10 -84.16
CA ARG A 458 2.48 13.76 -84.76
C ARG A 458 3.40 12.85 -83.94
N PHE A 459 4.53 13.38 -83.47
CA PHE A 459 5.46 12.63 -82.63
C PHE A 459 4.85 12.28 -81.26
N GLU A 460 4.16 13.24 -80.64
CA GLU A 460 3.48 13.04 -79.36
C GLU A 460 2.34 12.02 -79.47
N GLU A 461 1.53 12.08 -80.53
CA GLU A 461 0.48 11.08 -80.80
C GLU A 461 1.05 9.67 -81.00
N TYR A 462 2.16 9.55 -81.75
CA TYR A 462 2.85 8.28 -81.96
C TYR A 462 3.40 7.68 -80.66
N LEU A 463 4.05 8.50 -79.83
CA LEU A 463 4.52 8.04 -78.52
C LEU A 463 3.35 7.65 -77.61
N ASN A 464 2.28 8.44 -77.58
CA ASN A 464 1.09 8.14 -76.78
C ASN A 464 0.41 6.83 -77.20
N GLU A 465 0.39 6.51 -78.51
CA GLU A 465 -0.09 5.21 -79.00
C GLU A 465 0.80 4.06 -78.52
N LEU A 466 2.13 4.21 -78.62
CA LEU A 466 3.08 3.18 -78.22
C LEU A 466 3.16 2.96 -76.71
N THR A 467 2.95 4.00 -75.91
CA THR A 467 3.00 3.93 -74.44
C THR A 467 1.61 3.76 -73.83
N LYS A 468 0.57 3.55 -74.64
CA LYS A 468 -0.82 3.45 -74.18
C LYS A 468 -1.00 2.27 -73.24
N GLY A 469 -1.53 2.52 -72.05
CA GLY A 469 -1.78 1.49 -71.04
C GLY A 469 -0.57 1.14 -70.17
N TYR A 470 0.59 1.75 -70.40
CA TYR A 470 1.76 1.60 -69.54
C TYR A 470 1.90 2.78 -68.58
N GLU A 471 2.49 2.53 -67.41
CA GLU A 471 2.89 3.59 -66.48
C GLU A 471 4.10 4.34 -67.05
N SER A 472 3.96 5.65 -67.26
CA SER A 472 4.97 6.49 -67.91
C SER A 472 6.35 6.43 -67.24
N GLY A 473 6.41 6.21 -65.93
CA GLY A 473 7.67 6.06 -65.18
C GLY A 473 8.47 4.80 -65.52
N LYS A 474 7.80 3.72 -65.95
CA LYS A 474 8.39 2.40 -66.20
C LYS A 474 8.79 2.18 -67.66
N VAL A 475 8.30 3.02 -68.58
CA VAL A 475 8.58 2.89 -70.01
C VAL A 475 9.99 3.37 -70.34
N ARG A 476 10.74 2.58 -71.11
CA ARG A 476 12.04 2.95 -71.68
C ARG A 476 11.99 2.77 -73.19
N ILE A 477 12.02 3.88 -73.93
CA ILE A 477 11.97 3.90 -75.39
C ILE A 477 13.38 3.60 -75.93
N VAL A 478 13.49 2.56 -76.76
CA VAL A 478 14.73 2.15 -77.42
C VAL A 478 14.55 2.35 -78.93
N LEU A 479 15.41 3.15 -79.55
CA LEU A 479 15.43 3.32 -81.00
C LEU A 479 16.19 2.14 -81.62
N GLU A 480 15.53 1.41 -82.51
CA GLU A 480 16.08 0.23 -83.21
C GLU A 480 16.26 0.47 -84.71
#